data_AF-A0A451AGU5-F1
#
_entry.id   AF-A0A451AGU5-F1
#
_cell.length_a   1.000
_cell.length_b   1.000
_cell.length_c   1.000
_cell.angle_alpha   90.00
_cell.angle_beta   90.00
_cell.angle_gamma   90.00
#
_symmetry.space_group_name_H-M   'P 1'
#
loop_
_entity.id
_entity.type
_entity.pdbx_description
1 polymer ?
#
loop_
_entity_poly.entity_id
_entity_poly.type
_entity_poly.pdbx_seq_one_letter_code
_entity_poly.pdbx_strand_id
1 'polypeptide(L)'
;MVDFPWTMVYMPWIIGNIPWHSADIMSSEASLEVFLPCNLDSQFTEFTLHMDLHYKQELRERRQRLMERMGKDSVAILSPGSVHVRNRDVEYPFRTDSDFYYLTGFPEPEALAVLVPGSSRGEFLLFCRERNRKEEKWLGERAGIEGACSIYDANDAFPIGDMDEILPDLLADRKRVVHAMGRYPPFDRKITEWIDALKAKSRTSSAPTEFVTFDYLLHEMRLRKSRYEIDLIRKASEISARAHRRAMEMCRPGIMEYQIEAELRHEFIRSGSRSSAYPSIVASGRNTSVLHYTANNNVLEDGDLLLIDAGAEHQYYASDITRTFPINGRFEPAQRDIYQLVLEARKAAIAQIRPGNHFNESHRAAARVITEGLVTLGILKGRVDKLIKKEKYKKFFMHRTSHWLGLDVHDVGDYKVDKEWRTLEPGMVLTVEPGIYIRSGTGKVPKKWWDIGIRIEDDILVTENGSEILTDNAPRDIDEIERIVGSSA
;
A
#
# COMPACT_ATOMS: atom_id res chain seq x y z
N MET A 1 46.15 -14.88 -34.82
CA MET A 1 46.08 -16.14 -34.05
C MET A 1 45.49 -15.77 -32.70
N VAL A 2 44.22 -16.02 -32.42
CA VAL A 2 43.53 -17.31 -32.57
C VAL A 2 42.08 -17.07 -33.01
N ASP A 3 41.70 -17.73 -34.09
CA ASP A 3 40.33 -17.88 -34.59
C ASP A 3 39.65 -19.05 -33.87
N PHE A 4 38.35 -18.94 -33.59
CA PHE A 4 37.48 -20.09 -33.35
C PHE A 4 36.09 -19.80 -33.94
N PRO A 5 35.64 -20.54 -34.97
CA PRO A 5 34.29 -20.45 -35.50
C PRO A 5 33.37 -21.50 -34.84
N TRP A 6 32.16 -21.09 -34.47
CA TRP A 6 31.09 -22.01 -34.08
C TRP A 6 30.33 -22.48 -35.32
N THR A 7 30.37 -23.78 -35.55
CA THR A 7 29.61 -24.51 -36.58
C THR A 7 28.15 -24.66 -36.14
N MET A 8 27.22 -24.18 -36.96
CA MET A 8 25.78 -24.51 -36.89
C MET A 8 25.57 -25.98 -37.30
N VAL A 9 24.89 -26.76 -36.47
CA VAL A 9 24.35 -28.08 -36.82
C VAL A 9 22.84 -27.95 -36.96
N TYR A 10 22.36 -28.11 -38.19
CA TYR A 10 20.96 -28.35 -38.54
C TYR A 10 20.57 -29.78 -38.13
N MET A 11 19.40 -29.97 -37.51
CA MET A 11 18.72 -31.27 -37.48
C MET A 11 17.28 -31.14 -38.01
N PRO A 12 16.77 -32.14 -38.75
CA PRO A 12 15.54 -32.03 -39.53
C PRO A 12 14.30 -32.46 -38.73
N TRP A 13 13.17 -31.91 -39.17
CA TRP A 13 11.81 -32.24 -38.77
C TRP A 13 11.46 -33.69 -39.10
N ILE A 14 10.93 -34.44 -38.13
CA ILE A 14 10.24 -35.71 -38.34
C ILE A 14 8.76 -35.50 -38.08
N ILE A 15 7.98 -35.65 -39.15
CA ILE A 15 6.52 -35.67 -39.20
C ILE A 15 6.07 -37.09 -38.83
N GLY A 16 5.26 -37.22 -37.78
CA GLY A 16 4.59 -38.46 -37.40
C GLY A 16 3.09 -38.37 -37.63
N ASN A 17 2.62 -39.10 -38.64
CA ASN A 17 1.20 -39.34 -38.95
C ASN A 17 0.56 -40.27 -37.89
N ILE A 18 -0.66 -39.96 -37.45
CA ILE A 18 -1.58 -40.92 -36.82
C ILE A 18 -2.95 -40.82 -37.52
N PRO A 19 -3.60 -41.95 -37.89
CA PRO A 19 -4.69 -41.96 -38.86
C PRO A 19 -6.08 -41.80 -38.23
N TRP A 20 -6.96 -41.20 -39.03
CA TRP A 20 -8.41 -41.14 -38.83
C TRP A 20 -9.06 -42.50 -39.11
N HIS A 21 -9.94 -42.95 -38.21
CA HIS A 21 -10.91 -44.01 -38.49
C HIS A 21 -12.32 -43.50 -38.22
N SER A 22 -13.15 -43.71 -39.23
CA SER A 22 -14.57 -43.42 -39.34
C SER A 22 -15.38 -44.72 -39.36
N ALA A 23 -16.69 -44.59 -39.06
CA ALA A 23 -17.78 -45.59 -39.12
C ALA A 23 -17.91 -46.45 -37.84
N ASP A 24 -19.08 -46.67 -37.23
CA ASP A 24 -20.44 -46.73 -37.78
C ASP A 24 -21.55 -46.41 -36.76
N ILE A 25 -22.70 -46.06 -37.35
CA ILE A 25 -23.99 -45.69 -36.79
C ILE A 25 -24.77 -46.94 -36.32
N MET A 26 -25.36 -46.90 -35.12
CA MET A 26 -26.60 -47.62 -34.82
C MET A 26 -27.53 -46.80 -33.91
N SER A 27 -28.79 -46.78 -34.33
CA SER A 27 -29.96 -46.07 -33.83
C SER A 27 -30.48 -46.58 -32.48
N SER A 28 -30.88 -45.65 -31.61
CA SER A 28 -32.13 -45.79 -30.85
C SER A 28 -32.63 -44.42 -30.39
N GLU A 29 -33.89 -44.14 -30.69
CA GLU A 29 -34.62 -42.94 -30.28
C GLU A 29 -34.90 -42.99 -28.78
N ALA A 30 -34.47 -41.97 -28.06
CA ALA A 30 -35.00 -41.64 -26.74
C ALA A 30 -35.00 -40.12 -26.57
N SER A 31 -36.22 -39.57 -26.52
CA SER A 31 -36.63 -38.23 -26.08
C SER A 31 -35.59 -37.40 -25.32
N LEU A 32 -35.06 -36.36 -25.97
CA LEU A 32 -34.34 -35.26 -25.35
C LEU A 32 -35.36 -34.23 -24.82
N GLU A 33 -35.67 -34.32 -23.53
CA GLU A 33 -36.14 -33.15 -22.78
C GLU A 33 -34.98 -32.15 -22.70
N VAL A 34 -35.19 -30.97 -23.29
CA VAL A 34 -34.26 -29.84 -23.23
C VAL A 34 -34.26 -29.32 -21.78
N PHE A 35 -33.32 -29.80 -20.98
CA PHE A 35 -32.90 -29.12 -19.76
C PHE A 35 -32.22 -27.81 -20.17
N LEU A 36 -32.93 -26.70 -19.98
CA LEU A 36 -32.39 -25.35 -20.01
C LEU A 36 -31.19 -25.28 -19.05
N PRO A 37 -29.97 -24.91 -19.50
CA PRO A 37 -28.90 -24.64 -18.57
C PRO A 37 -29.24 -23.36 -17.79
N CYS A 38 -29.36 -23.55 -16.48
CA CYS A 38 -29.45 -22.52 -15.46
C CYS A 38 -28.33 -21.48 -15.68
N ASN A 39 -28.73 -20.20 -15.64
CA ASN A 39 -27.88 -19.01 -15.73
C ASN A 39 -26.48 -19.20 -15.12
N LEU A 40 -25.49 -19.33 -15.99
CA LEU A 40 -24.06 -19.19 -15.70
C LEU A 40 -23.51 -17.99 -16.49
N ASP A 41 -24.20 -16.86 -16.44
CA ASP A 41 -23.72 -15.57 -16.95
C ASP A 41 -24.02 -14.49 -15.89
N SER A 42 -23.15 -14.37 -14.88
CA SER A 42 -23.01 -13.13 -14.08
C SER A 42 -21.81 -13.11 -13.11
N GLN A 43 -21.01 -14.17 -12.99
CA GLN A 43 -19.95 -14.23 -11.96
C GLN A 43 -18.50 -14.10 -12.45
N PHE A 44 -18.25 -13.74 -13.72
CA PHE A 44 -16.89 -13.66 -14.27
C PHE A 44 -16.56 -12.40 -15.08
N THR A 45 -17.33 -11.32 -14.93
CA THR A 45 -17.11 -10.06 -15.67
C THR A 45 -16.70 -8.86 -14.80
N GLU A 46 -16.27 -9.06 -13.56
CA GLU A 46 -16.10 -7.95 -12.59
C GLU A 46 -14.67 -7.77 -12.06
N PHE A 47 -13.63 -8.12 -12.83
CA PHE A 47 -12.23 -8.03 -12.39
C PHE A 47 -11.28 -7.40 -13.42
N THR A 48 -11.72 -6.32 -14.05
CA THR A 48 -10.83 -5.36 -14.68
C THR A 48 -11.25 -3.99 -14.17
N LEU A 49 -10.31 -3.16 -13.70
CA LEU A 49 -10.59 -1.73 -13.49
C LEU A 49 -11.15 -1.19 -14.80
N HIS A 50 -12.46 -1.10 -14.90
CA HIS A 50 -13.02 0.01 -15.61
C HIS A 50 -13.01 1.16 -14.61
N MET A 51 -12.46 2.29 -15.04
CA MET A 51 -12.81 3.61 -14.51
C MET A 51 -14.33 3.72 -14.54
N ASP A 52 -14.98 3.13 -13.53
CA ASP A 52 -16.42 3.10 -13.46
C ASP A 52 -16.92 4.52 -13.19
N LEU A 53 -18.23 4.72 -13.37
CA LEU A 53 -18.80 6.05 -13.24
C LEU A 53 -18.62 6.63 -11.83
N HIS A 54 -18.57 5.78 -10.78
CA HIS A 54 -18.38 6.22 -9.40
C HIS A 54 -16.94 6.69 -9.17
N TYR A 55 -15.94 5.95 -9.65
CA TYR A 55 -14.55 6.32 -9.49
C TYR A 55 -14.21 7.57 -10.31
N LYS A 56 -14.73 7.67 -11.54
CA LYS A 56 -14.62 8.88 -12.36
C LYS A 56 -15.18 10.09 -11.63
N GLN A 57 -16.35 9.96 -11.02
CA GLN A 57 -16.97 11.02 -10.25
C GLN A 57 -16.12 11.43 -9.04
N GLU A 58 -15.64 10.45 -8.26
CA GLU A 58 -14.73 10.67 -7.13
C GLU A 58 -13.48 11.46 -7.54
N LEU A 59 -12.82 11.08 -8.64
CA LEU A 59 -11.63 11.77 -9.14
C LEU A 59 -11.93 13.21 -9.61
N ARG A 60 -13.07 13.44 -10.29
CA ARG A 60 -13.52 14.78 -10.68
C ARG A 60 -13.73 15.67 -9.46
N GLU A 61 -14.37 15.16 -8.41
CA GLU A 61 -14.60 15.91 -7.18
C GLU A 61 -13.30 16.23 -6.44
N ARG A 62 -12.34 15.31 -6.41
CA ARG A 62 -11.00 15.58 -5.84
C ARG A 62 -10.31 16.71 -6.60
N ARG A 63 -10.29 16.64 -7.93
CA ARG A 63 -9.72 17.72 -8.77
C ARG A 63 -10.42 19.05 -8.52
N GLN A 64 -11.76 19.06 -8.49
CA GLN A 64 -12.54 20.26 -8.23
C GLN A 64 -12.22 20.87 -6.85
N ARG A 65 -12.23 20.07 -5.78
CA ARG A 65 -11.89 20.53 -4.42
C ARG A 65 -10.49 21.12 -4.34
N LEU A 66 -9.51 20.50 -5.01
CA LEU A 66 -8.14 21.03 -5.07
C LEU A 66 -8.10 22.37 -5.85
N MET A 67 -8.80 22.45 -6.99
CA MET A 67 -8.89 23.67 -7.81
C MET A 67 -9.54 24.84 -7.07
N GLU A 68 -10.59 24.57 -6.29
CA GLU A 68 -11.23 25.56 -5.41
C GLU A 68 -10.26 26.08 -4.33
N ARG A 69 -9.49 25.19 -3.70
CA ARG A 69 -8.50 25.55 -2.67
C ARG A 69 -7.31 26.34 -3.24
N MET A 70 -6.81 26.00 -4.43
CA MET A 70 -5.70 26.72 -5.04
C MET A 70 -6.13 28.08 -5.62
N GLY A 71 -7.39 28.25 -6.01
CA GLY A 71 -7.92 29.47 -6.64
C GLY A 71 -7.50 29.67 -8.10
N LYS A 72 -8.22 30.56 -8.81
CA LYS A 72 -8.11 30.78 -10.27
C LYS A 72 -6.76 31.29 -10.77
N ASP A 73 -5.98 31.94 -9.90
CA ASP A 73 -4.66 32.49 -10.27
C ASP A 73 -3.54 31.45 -10.17
N SER A 74 -3.87 30.16 -9.97
CA SER A 74 -2.91 29.08 -9.74
C SER A 74 -2.92 28.05 -10.87
N VAL A 75 -1.83 27.31 -11.01
CA VAL A 75 -1.74 26.09 -11.83
C VAL A 75 -1.09 25.00 -11.01
N ALA A 76 -1.71 23.81 -10.94
CA ALA A 76 -1.08 22.66 -10.32
C ALA A 76 -0.45 21.74 -11.37
N ILE A 77 0.75 21.26 -11.09
CA ILE A 77 1.52 20.38 -11.98
C ILE A 77 1.98 19.15 -11.20
N LEU A 78 1.53 17.96 -11.62
CA LEU A 78 1.84 16.69 -10.98
C LEU A 78 2.49 15.73 -11.96
N SER A 79 3.55 15.07 -11.50
CA SER A 79 4.26 14.01 -12.23
C SER A 79 3.96 12.65 -11.59
N PRO A 80 3.80 11.57 -12.38
CA PRO A 80 3.58 10.22 -11.88
C PRO A 80 4.83 9.59 -11.28
N GLY A 81 5.98 10.28 -11.29
CA GLY A 81 7.29 9.72 -10.95
C GLY A 81 7.97 9.07 -12.16
N SER A 82 9.00 8.25 -11.90
CA SER A 82 9.85 7.64 -12.92
C SER A 82 9.92 6.13 -12.79
N VAL A 83 10.17 5.44 -13.91
CA VAL A 83 10.57 4.03 -13.89
C VAL A 83 11.95 3.88 -13.24
N HIS A 84 12.16 2.74 -12.58
CA HIS A 84 13.42 2.44 -11.91
C HIS A 84 14.00 1.12 -12.40
N VAL A 85 15.26 1.14 -12.81
CA VAL A 85 15.98 -0.06 -13.23
C VAL A 85 16.27 -0.95 -12.02
N ARG A 86 15.88 -2.23 -12.12
CA ARG A 86 16.22 -3.28 -11.15
C ARG A 86 17.61 -3.85 -11.42
N ASN A 87 17.82 -4.33 -12.64
CA ASN A 87 19.13 -4.83 -13.08
C ASN A 87 19.29 -4.68 -14.59
N ARG A 88 20.32 -3.96 -15.03
CA ARG A 88 20.62 -3.71 -16.45
C ARG A 88 19.44 -3.08 -17.20
N ASP A 89 18.68 -3.87 -17.95
CA ASP A 89 17.55 -3.49 -18.80
C ASP A 89 16.19 -3.99 -18.26
N VAL A 90 16.18 -4.58 -17.06
CA VAL A 90 14.97 -5.00 -16.37
C VAL A 90 14.57 -3.94 -15.36
N GLU A 91 13.34 -3.46 -15.47
CA GLU A 91 12.74 -2.47 -14.57
C GLU A 91 12.03 -3.14 -13.37
N TYR A 92 11.92 -2.41 -12.26
CA TYR A 92 10.92 -2.72 -11.24
C TYR A 92 9.51 -2.48 -11.81
N PRO A 93 8.48 -3.19 -11.31
CA PRO A 93 7.10 -2.83 -11.60
C PRO A 93 6.86 -1.34 -11.28
N PHE A 94 6.36 -0.59 -12.24
CA PHE A 94 6.06 0.82 -12.05
C PHE A 94 4.91 0.99 -11.05
N ARG A 95 5.13 1.84 -10.05
CA ARG A 95 4.11 2.30 -9.11
C ARG A 95 4.05 3.82 -9.22
N THR A 96 2.94 4.35 -9.70
CA THR A 96 2.76 5.80 -9.87
C THR A 96 2.74 6.53 -8.52
N ASP A 97 3.16 7.79 -8.52
CA ASP A 97 3.09 8.69 -7.36
C ASP A 97 1.65 8.79 -6.82
N SER A 98 1.51 8.70 -5.50
CA SER A 98 0.22 8.67 -4.81
C SER A 98 -0.58 9.97 -4.98
N ASP A 99 0.06 11.14 -5.01
CA ASP A 99 -0.63 12.42 -5.22
C ASP A 99 -1.14 12.54 -6.67
N PHE A 100 -0.32 12.12 -7.64
CA PHE A 100 -0.71 12.02 -9.04
C PHE A 100 -1.88 11.05 -9.23
N TYR A 101 -1.78 9.83 -8.69
CA TYR A 101 -2.82 8.81 -8.79
C TYR A 101 -4.12 9.27 -8.13
N TYR A 102 -4.05 9.87 -6.95
CA TYR A 102 -5.22 10.34 -6.20
C TYR A 102 -6.11 11.29 -7.02
N LEU A 103 -5.51 12.11 -7.89
CA LEU A 103 -6.23 13.08 -8.71
C LEU A 103 -6.62 12.57 -10.10
N THR A 104 -5.95 11.53 -10.61
CA THR A 104 -6.04 11.13 -12.03
C THR A 104 -6.53 9.71 -12.24
N GLY A 105 -6.24 8.79 -11.31
CA GLY A 105 -6.36 7.35 -11.51
C GLY A 105 -5.44 6.79 -12.61
N PHE A 106 -4.55 7.61 -13.17
CA PHE A 106 -3.76 7.27 -14.35
C PHE A 106 -2.49 6.48 -13.97
N PRO A 107 -2.27 5.27 -14.50
CA PRO A 107 -1.24 4.36 -13.98
C PRO A 107 0.08 4.36 -14.77
N GLU A 108 0.20 5.13 -15.86
CA GLU A 108 1.36 5.04 -16.75
C GLU A 108 2.48 6.05 -16.39
N PRO A 109 3.76 5.69 -16.63
CA PRO A 109 4.87 6.63 -16.53
C PRO A 109 4.88 7.61 -17.71
N GLU A 110 5.81 8.56 -17.70
CA GLU A 110 6.01 9.55 -18.77
C GLU A 110 4.70 10.29 -19.09
N ALA A 111 4.08 10.81 -18.02
CA ALA A 111 2.88 11.60 -18.09
C ALA A 111 2.99 12.85 -17.20
N LEU A 112 2.06 13.79 -17.37
CA LEU A 112 1.97 14.98 -16.56
C LEU A 112 0.51 15.42 -16.44
N ALA A 113 0.03 15.63 -15.22
CA ALA A 113 -1.29 16.17 -14.96
C ALA A 113 -1.18 17.65 -14.65
N VAL A 114 -1.98 18.46 -15.34
CA VAL A 114 -2.02 19.91 -15.16
C VAL A 114 -3.44 20.33 -14.82
N LEU A 115 -3.62 21.00 -13.68
CA LEU A 115 -4.89 21.59 -13.28
C LEU A 115 -4.84 23.11 -13.42
N VAL A 116 -5.75 23.67 -14.20
CA VAL A 116 -5.80 25.10 -14.55
C VAL A 116 -7.22 25.63 -14.30
N PRO A 117 -7.55 26.07 -13.07
CA PRO A 117 -8.90 26.51 -12.75
C PRO A 117 -9.33 27.70 -13.62
N GLY A 118 -10.54 27.63 -14.16
CA GLY A 118 -11.13 28.63 -15.05
C GLY A 118 -10.53 28.68 -16.46
N SER A 119 -9.73 27.69 -16.86
CA SER A 119 -9.19 27.61 -18.23
C SER A 119 -10.28 27.32 -19.26
N SER A 120 -10.30 28.09 -20.35
CA SER A 120 -11.21 27.86 -21.49
C SER A 120 -10.85 26.62 -22.31
N ARG A 121 -9.63 26.08 -22.15
CA ARG A 121 -9.20 24.82 -22.78
C ARG A 121 -9.60 23.57 -21.98
N GLY A 122 -10.29 23.76 -20.84
CA GLY A 122 -10.52 22.71 -19.86
C GLY A 122 -9.60 22.87 -18.65
N GLU A 123 -10.10 22.46 -17.49
CA GLU A 123 -9.44 22.67 -16.20
C GLU A 123 -8.52 21.51 -15.81
N PHE A 124 -8.72 20.31 -16.37
CA PHE A 124 -7.83 19.16 -16.19
C PHE A 124 -7.26 18.71 -17.54
N LEU A 125 -5.94 18.86 -17.67
CA LEU A 125 -5.18 18.49 -18.86
C LEU A 125 -4.23 17.34 -18.51
N LEU A 126 -4.06 16.38 -19.43
CA LEU A 126 -3.12 15.29 -19.27
C LEU A 126 -2.13 15.22 -20.44
N PHE A 127 -0.85 15.32 -20.14
CA PHE A 127 0.21 15.00 -21.08
C PHE A 127 0.58 13.54 -20.89
N CYS A 128 0.63 12.75 -21.94
CA CYS A 128 1.00 11.34 -21.84
C CYS A 128 1.61 10.84 -23.14
N ARG A 129 2.12 9.61 -23.11
CA ARG A 129 2.64 8.96 -24.30
C ARG A 129 1.55 8.78 -25.35
N GLU A 130 1.90 9.04 -26.60
CA GLU A 130 1.05 8.70 -27.73
C GLU A 130 1.00 7.19 -27.96
N ARG A 131 -0.07 6.76 -28.63
CA ARG A 131 -0.15 5.39 -29.12
C ARG A 131 0.95 5.15 -30.15
N ASN A 132 1.70 4.08 -29.95
CA ASN A 132 2.78 3.70 -30.86
C ASN A 132 2.73 2.20 -31.07
N ARG A 133 2.13 1.75 -32.18
CA ARG A 133 1.94 0.30 -32.47
C ARG A 133 3.24 -0.50 -32.42
N LYS A 134 4.38 0.10 -32.76
CA LYS A 134 5.66 -0.60 -32.70
C LYS A 134 6.04 -0.86 -31.25
N GLU A 135 5.99 0.16 -30.40
CA GLU A 135 6.33 0.04 -28.97
C GLU A 135 5.28 -0.74 -28.18
N GLU A 136 3.99 -0.57 -28.48
CA GLU A 136 2.89 -1.30 -27.83
C GLU A 136 3.00 -2.81 -28.03
N LYS A 137 3.56 -3.25 -29.16
CA LYS A 137 3.86 -4.67 -29.40
C LYS A 137 4.89 -5.23 -28.41
N TRP A 138 5.81 -4.40 -27.91
CA TRP A 138 6.87 -4.81 -26.99
C TRP A 138 6.51 -4.56 -25.53
N LEU A 139 5.88 -3.43 -25.22
CA LEU A 139 5.75 -2.91 -23.85
C LEU A 139 4.30 -2.92 -23.33
N GLY A 140 3.33 -3.29 -24.18
CA GLY A 140 1.91 -3.26 -23.85
C GLY A 140 1.21 -1.98 -24.33
N GLU A 141 -0.12 -2.01 -24.30
CA GLU A 141 -0.95 -0.90 -24.77
C GLU A 141 -0.77 0.36 -23.94
N ARG A 142 -0.96 1.51 -24.59
CA ARG A 142 -1.01 2.82 -23.97
C ARG A 142 -2.43 3.35 -24.05
N ALA A 143 -2.86 4.10 -23.05
CA ALA A 143 -4.09 4.86 -23.10
C ALA A 143 -4.10 5.80 -24.32
N GLY A 144 -2.97 6.46 -24.57
CA GLY A 144 -2.86 7.47 -25.61
C GLY A 144 -3.71 8.71 -25.33
N ILE A 145 -3.66 9.67 -26.25
CA ILE A 145 -4.36 10.96 -26.11
C ILE A 145 -5.88 10.77 -26.03
N GLU A 146 -6.43 9.90 -26.88
CA GLU A 146 -7.86 9.57 -26.87
C GLU A 146 -8.28 8.91 -25.55
N GLY A 147 -7.51 7.94 -25.05
CA GLY A 147 -7.80 7.24 -23.80
C GLY A 147 -7.67 8.15 -22.57
N ALA A 148 -6.73 9.09 -22.58
CA ALA A 148 -6.62 10.11 -21.54
C ALA A 148 -7.93 10.89 -21.35
N CYS A 149 -8.59 11.27 -22.46
CA CYS A 149 -9.87 11.96 -22.43
C CYS A 149 -11.05 11.01 -22.14
N SER A 150 -11.15 9.88 -22.84
CA SER A 150 -12.34 9.01 -22.76
C SER A 150 -12.38 8.11 -21.52
N ILE A 151 -11.22 7.65 -21.05
CA ILE A 151 -11.10 6.72 -19.92
C ILE A 151 -10.83 7.50 -18.62
N TYR A 152 -9.94 8.49 -18.65
CA TYR A 152 -9.49 9.21 -17.44
C TYR A 152 -10.13 10.60 -17.27
N ASP A 153 -11.05 10.98 -18.16
CA ASP A 153 -11.81 12.23 -18.11
C ASP A 153 -10.93 13.49 -18.10
N ALA A 154 -9.78 13.46 -18.77
CA ALA A 154 -9.08 14.68 -19.12
C ALA A 154 -9.97 15.53 -20.03
N ASN A 155 -10.00 16.85 -19.80
CA ASN A 155 -10.73 17.76 -20.69
C ASN A 155 -10.03 17.88 -22.04
N ASP A 156 -8.70 17.84 -22.02
CA ASP A 156 -7.84 17.80 -23.19
C ASP A 156 -6.55 17.04 -22.85
N ALA A 157 -5.87 16.51 -23.87
CA ALA A 157 -4.65 15.74 -23.69
C ALA A 157 -3.63 15.99 -24.81
N PHE A 158 -2.35 15.88 -24.47
CA PHE A 158 -1.24 16.19 -25.38
C PHE A 158 -0.13 15.14 -25.31
N PRO A 159 0.66 14.97 -26.39
CA PRO A 159 1.89 14.19 -26.32
C PRO A 159 2.81 14.74 -25.23
N ILE A 160 3.38 13.85 -24.41
CA ILE A 160 4.32 14.26 -23.35
C ILE A 160 5.56 14.98 -23.91
N GLY A 161 5.95 14.70 -25.16
CA GLY A 161 7.04 15.39 -25.85
C GLY A 161 6.77 16.88 -26.08
N ASP A 162 5.49 17.29 -26.15
CA ASP A 162 5.09 18.67 -26.47
C ASP A 162 4.98 19.54 -25.20
N MET A 163 5.27 18.98 -24.01
CA MET A 163 5.12 19.70 -22.75
C MET A 163 5.96 20.98 -22.69
N ASP A 164 7.18 20.97 -23.24
CA ASP A 164 8.08 22.13 -23.21
C ASP A 164 7.55 23.30 -24.06
N GLU A 165 6.69 23.03 -25.04
CA GLU A 165 6.07 24.05 -25.89
C GLU A 165 4.76 24.58 -25.28
N ILE A 166 3.99 23.73 -24.62
CA ILE A 166 2.62 24.04 -24.16
C ILE A 166 2.60 24.58 -22.71
N LEU A 167 3.42 24.04 -21.81
CA LEU A 167 3.39 24.41 -20.38
C LEU A 167 3.65 25.90 -20.12
N PRO A 168 4.60 26.57 -20.81
CA PRO A 168 4.78 28.01 -20.64
C PRO A 168 3.47 28.79 -20.86
N ASP A 169 2.70 28.48 -21.90
CA ASP A 169 1.44 29.19 -22.18
C ASP A 169 0.36 28.93 -21.11
N LEU A 170 0.34 27.74 -20.50
CA LEU A 170 -0.58 27.43 -19.40
C LEU A 170 -0.19 28.16 -18.09
N LEU A 171 1.10 28.39 -17.90
CA LEU A 171 1.67 29.12 -16.75
C LEU A 171 1.57 30.64 -16.91
N ALA A 172 1.45 31.15 -18.14
CA ALA A 172 1.37 32.57 -18.43
C ALA A 172 0.20 33.24 -17.69
N ASP A 173 0.47 34.40 -17.10
CA ASP A 173 -0.49 35.22 -16.36
C ASP A 173 -1.11 34.57 -15.11
N ARG A 174 -0.48 33.50 -14.63
CA ARG A 174 -0.78 32.87 -13.34
C ARG A 174 0.17 33.41 -12.28
N LYS A 175 -0.31 33.51 -11.05
CA LYS A 175 0.49 33.99 -9.91
C LYS A 175 1.26 32.87 -9.23
N ARG A 176 0.65 31.68 -9.16
CA ARG A 176 1.11 30.54 -8.35
C ARG A 176 1.28 29.26 -9.15
N VAL A 177 2.38 28.54 -8.89
CA VAL A 177 2.55 27.14 -9.29
C VAL A 177 2.42 26.26 -8.06
N VAL A 178 1.49 25.30 -8.09
CA VAL A 178 1.34 24.28 -7.06
C VAL A 178 2.07 23.02 -7.51
N HIS A 179 3.16 22.67 -6.82
CA HIS A 179 4.02 21.55 -7.19
C HIS A 179 4.76 20.98 -5.96
N ALA A 180 5.04 19.67 -5.96
CA ALA A 180 5.85 19.00 -4.92
C ALA A 180 7.36 19.30 -5.09
N MET A 181 7.75 20.56 -4.91
CA MET A 181 9.15 21.01 -5.05
C MET A 181 10.10 20.17 -4.18
N GLY A 182 11.17 19.66 -4.79
CA GLY A 182 12.19 18.85 -4.13
C GLY A 182 11.92 17.34 -4.17
N ARG A 183 10.71 16.90 -4.54
CA ARG A 183 10.39 15.46 -4.66
C ARG A 183 11.07 14.83 -5.86
N TYR A 184 11.11 15.55 -6.99
CA TYR A 184 11.70 15.08 -8.24
C TYR A 184 12.65 16.13 -8.81
N PRO A 185 13.93 16.17 -8.38
CA PRO A 185 14.87 17.23 -8.76
C PRO A 185 15.03 17.45 -10.28
N PRO A 186 15.00 16.41 -11.14
CA PRO A 186 14.98 16.63 -12.59
C PRO A 186 13.76 17.39 -13.10
N PHE A 187 12.59 17.16 -12.48
CA PHE A 187 11.35 17.80 -12.84
C PHE A 187 11.24 19.23 -12.28
N ASP A 188 11.78 19.48 -11.08
CA ASP A 188 11.90 20.84 -10.51
C ASP A 188 12.66 21.79 -11.45
N ARG A 189 13.72 21.27 -12.10
CA ARG A 189 14.48 22.03 -13.11
C ARG A 189 13.63 22.39 -14.32
N LYS A 190 12.80 21.46 -14.81
CA LYS A 190 11.88 21.71 -15.93
C LYS A 190 10.88 22.82 -15.63
N ILE A 191 10.29 22.82 -14.44
CA ILE A 191 9.40 23.91 -14.01
C ILE A 191 10.12 25.25 -14.02
N THR A 192 11.36 25.29 -13.52
CA THR A 192 12.17 26.51 -13.51
C THR A 192 12.50 26.98 -14.93
N GLU A 193 12.85 26.07 -15.84
CA GLU A 193 13.09 26.35 -17.26
C GLU A 193 11.86 26.97 -17.94
N TRP A 194 10.66 26.44 -17.73
CA TRP A 194 9.41 27.00 -18.28
C TRP A 194 9.14 28.41 -17.77
N ILE A 195 9.39 28.66 -16.47
CA ILE A 195 9.21 29.97 -15.85
C ILE A 195 10.23 30.98 -16.40
N ASP A 196 11.48 30.57 -16.60
CA ASP A 196 12.52 31.44 -17.16
C ASP A 196 12.24 31.76 -18.64
N ALA A 197 11.72 30.79 -19.41
CA ALA A 197 11.25 31.02 -20.78
C ALA A 197 10.12 32.06 -20.84
N LEU A 198 9.20 32.07 -19.88
CA LEU A 198 8.16 33.10 -19.76
C LEU A 198 8.73 34.47 -19.39
N LYS A 199 9.66 34.54 -18.43
CA LYS A 199 10.32 35.81 -18.04
C LYS A 199 11.06 36.44 -19.21
N ALA A 200 11.67 35.65 -20.08
CA ALA A 200 12.29 36.14 -21.31
C ALA A 200 11.28 36.81 -22.27
N LYS A 201 10.00 36.45 -22.19
CA LYS A 201 8.87 37.04 -22.94
C LYS A 201 8.05 38.05 -22.10
N SER A 202 8.60 38.60 -21.01
CA SER A 202 7.90 39.46 -20.03
C SER A 202 7.20 40.72 -20.57
N ARG A 203 7.45 41.11 -21.84
CA ARG A 203 6.74 42.22 -22.49
C ARG A 203 5.30 41.87 -22.89
N THR A 204 4.95 40.58 -22.97
CA THR A 204 3.64 40.12 -23.45
C THR A 204 2.85 39.29 -22.44
N SER A 205 3.51 38.72 -21.42
CA SER A 205 2.86 37.92 -20.37
C SER A 205 3.67 37.98 -19.07
N SER A 206 3.02 37.71 -17.94
CA SER A 206 3.67 37.58 -16.64
C SER A 206 3.95 36.12 -16.29
N ALA A 207 5.04 35.88 -15.55
CA ALA A 207 5.39 34.55 -15.06
C ALA A 207 4.99 34.40 -13.58
N PRO A 208 4.63 33.19 -13.11
CA PRO A 208 4.37 32.93 -11.71
C PRO A 208 5.55 33.30 -10.82
N THR A 209 5.27 33.87 -9.65
CA THR A 209 6.29 34.30 -8.66
C THR A 209 6.21 33.53 -7.35
N GLU A 210 5.14 32.76 -7.15
CA GLU A 210 4.88 32.00 -5.94
C GLU A 210 4.86 30.50 -6.24
N PHE A 211 5.53 29.72 -5.40
CA PHE A 211 5.51 28.26 -5.46
C PHE A 211 4.89 27.73 -4.18
N VAL A 212 3.90 26.85 -4.33
CA VAL A 212 3.14 26.27 -3.22
C VAL A 212 3.27 24.75 -3.29
N THR A 213 3.50 24.10 -2.16
CA THR A 213 3.59 22.63 -2.11
C THR A 213 2.24 21.99 -1.81
N PHE A 214 2.10 20.70 -2.13
CA PHE A 214 0.85 19.97 -1.98
C PHE A 214 0.49 19.64 -0.52
N ASP A 215 1.42 19.77 0.43
CA ASP A 215 1.28 19.33 1.82
C ASP A 215 -0.02 19.86 2.46
N TYR A 216 -0.23 21.19 2.47
CA TYR A 216 -1.40 21.79 3.10
C TYR A 216 -2.68 21.74 2.25
N LEU A 217 -2.56 21.47 0.95
CA LEU A 217 -3.70 21.51 0.03
C LEU A 217 -4.29 20.12 -0.17
N LEU A 218 -3.44 19.18 -0.59
CA LEU A 218 -3.81 17.85 -1.07
C LEU A 218 -3.68 16.79 0.02
N HIS A 219 -2.65 16.83 0.86
CA HIS A 219 -2.49 15.81 1.91
C HIS A 219 -3.57 15.93 2.98
N GLU A 220 -4.07 17.14 3.22
CA GLU A 220 -5.27 17.40 4.03
C GLU A 220 -6.56 16.78 3.46
N MET A 221 -6.62 16.58 2.14
CA MET A 221 -7.73 15.89 1.48
C MET A 221 -7.54 14.37 1.60
N ARG A 222 -6.35 13.85 1.30
CA ARG A 222 -6.00 12.43 1.42
C ARG A 222 -6.15 11.88 2.84
N LEU A 223 -5.92 12.71 3.86
CA LEU A 223 -6.05 12.30 5.25
C LEU A 223 -7.49 11.90 5.62
N ARG A 224 -8.50 12.51 4.99
CA ARG A 224 -9.92 12.24 5.24
C ARG A 224 -10.49 11.42 4.09
N LYS A 225 -10.57 10.11 4.31
CA LYS A 225 -10.93 9.14 3.29
C LYS A 225 -12.41 9.27 2.96
N SER A 226 -12.73 9.34 1.67
CA SER A 226 -14.11 9.22 1.20
C SER A 226 -14.63 7.80 1.40
N ARG A 227 -15.93 7.60 1.24
CA ARG A 227 -16.53 6.26 1.30
C ARG A 227 -15.90 5.30 0.29
N TYR A 228 -15.62 5.79 -0.92
CA TYR A 228 -14.98 5.00 -1.97
C TYR A 228 -13.58 4.53 -1.55
N GLU A 229 -12.79 5.43 -0.93
CA GLU A 229 -11.46 5.09 -0.42
C GLU A 229 -11.52 4.07 0.71
N ILE A 230 -12.47 4.24 1.64
CA ILE A 230 -12.67 3.31 2.75
C ILE A 230 -13.01 1.91 2.23
N ASP A 231 -13.85 1.80 1.19
CA ASP A 231 -14.21 0.51 0.62
C ASP A 231 -12.99 -0.18 -0.06
N LEU A 232 -12.08 0.58 -0.68
CA LEU A 232 -10.82 0.05 -1.19
C LEU A 232 -9.86 -0.42 -0.09
N ILE A 233 -9.75 0.36 1.00
CA ILE A 233 -8.95 -0.03 2.18
C ILE A 233 -9.54 -1.29 2.82
N ARG A 234 -10.87 -1.35 3.03
CA ARG A 234 -11.55 -2.55 3.52
C ARG A 234 -11.22 -3.76 2.66
N LYS A 235 -11.24 -3.60 1.33
CA LYS A 235 -10.87 -4.69 0.43
C LYS A 235 -9.42 -5.13 0.61
N ALA A 236 -8.48 -4.19 0.73
CA ALA A 236 -7.09 -4.50 1.03
C ALA A 236 -6.96 -5.25 2.37
N SER A 237 -7.60 -4.76 3.44
CA SER A 237 -7.57 -5.36 4.77
C SER A 237 -8.20 -6.76 4.80
N GLU A 238 -9.28 -7.01 4.06
CA GLU A 238 -9.88 -8.34 3.90
C GLU A 238 -8.93 -9.33 3.20
N ILE A 239 -8.27 -8.89 2.13
CA ILE A 239 -7.28 -9.70 1.41
C ILE A 239 -6.11 -10.04 2.34
N SER A 240 -5.63 -9.06 3.09
CA SER A 240 -4.55 -9.23 4.07
C SER A 240 -4.92 -10.17 5.20
N ALA A 241 -6.13 -10.05 5.74
CA ALA A 241 -6.62 -10.95 6.79
C ALA A 241 -6.64 -12.42 6.34
N ARG A 242 -7.09 -12.69 5.11
CA ARG A 242 -7.03 -14.04 4.53
C ARG A 242 -5.60 -14.53 4.35
N ALA A 243 -4.69 -13.66 3.92
CA ALA A 243 -3.29 -14.01 3.73
C ALA A 243 -2.62 -14.39 5.05
N HIS A 244 -2.86 -13.62 6.12
CA HIS A 244 -2.37 -13.93 7.47
C HIS A 244 -2.93 -15.25 8.00
N ARG A 245 -4.23 -15.52 7.80
CA ARG A 245 -4.83 -16.81 8.15
C ARG A 245 -4.16 -17.96 7.38
N ARG A 246 -3.98 -17.82 6.07
CA ARG A 246 -3.30 -18.81 5.22
C ARG A 246 -1.85 -19.05 5.67
N ALA A 247 -1.13 -18.00 6.05
CA ALA A 247 0.21 -18.11 6.59
C ALA A 247 0.25 -18.90 7.91
N MET A 248 -0.72 -18.68 8.80
CA MET A 248 -0.87 -19.49 10.03
C MET A 248 -1.17 -20.96 9.70
N GLU A 249 -2.08 -21.23 8.76
CA GLU A 249 -2.43 -22.59 8.32
C GLU A 249 -1.24 -23.33 7.68
N MET A 250 -0.30 -22.61 7.08
CA MET A 250 0.88 -23.21 6.45
C MET A 250 2.09 -23.32 7.37
N CYS A 251 2.08 -22.64 8.52
CA CYS A 251 3.19 -22.58 9.46
C CYS A 251 3.43 -23.93 10.15
N ARG A 252 4.68 -24.38 10.14
CA ARG A 252 5.16 -25.58 10.83
C ARG A 252 6.69 -25.55 10.93
N PRO A 253 7.31 -26.26 11.88
CA PRO A 253 8.77 -26.36 11.94
C PRO A 253 9.39 -26.93 10.65
N GLY A 254 10.60 -26.49 10.33
CA GLY A 254 11.43 -27.02 9.24
C GLY A 254 11.21 -26.38 7.86
N ILE A 255 10.21 -25.51 7.68
CA ILE A 255 10.08 -24.70 6.45
C ILE A 255 10.81 -23.35 6.62
N MET A 256 10.97 -22.60 5.53
CA MET A 256 11.66 -21.31 5.54
C MET A 256 10.69 -20.14 5.71
N GLU A 257 11.15 -19.03 6.29
CA GLU A 257 10.42 -17.76 6.34
C GLU A 257 9.91 -17.32 4.95
N TYR A 258 10.73 -17.38 3.89
CA TYR A 258 10.26 -17.03 2.54
C TYR A 258 9.17 -17.95 1.99
N GLN A 259 9.01 -19.19 2.50
CA GLN A 259 7.91 -20.05 2.07
C GLN A 259 6.58 -19.53 2.63
N ILE A 260 6.60 -18.95 3.83
CA ILE A 260 5.44 -18.24 4.37
C ILE A 260 5.20 -16.93 3.60
N GLU A 261 6.26 -16.19 3.25
CA GLU A 261 6.11 -15.00 2.38
C GLU A 261 5.44 -15.35 1.05
N ALA A 262 5.76 -16.51 0.46
CA ALA A 262 5.14 -16.97 -0.77
C ALA A 262 3.63 -17.18 -0.62
N GLU A 263 3.16 -17.68 0.52
CA GLU A 263 1.73 -17.86 0.80
C GLU A 263 0.99 -16.53 0.94
N LEU A 264 1.61 -15.54 1.60
CA LEU A 264 1.09 -14.18 1.71
C LEU A 264 0.90 -13.57 0.31
N ARG A 265 1.97 -13.58 -0.49
CA ARG A 265 1.96 -13.03 -1.86
C ARG A 265 0.99 -13.77 -2.76
N HIS A 266 0.87 -15.09 -2.64
CA HIS A 266 -0.08 -15.88 -3.39
C HIS A 266 -1.52 -15.42 -3.11
N GLU A 267 -1.89 -15.24 -1.83
CA GLU A 267 -3.24 -14.79 -1.46
C GLU A 267 -3.52 -13.35 -1.92
N PHE A 268 -2.53 -12.46 -1.85
CA PHE A 268 -2.64 -11.10 -2.38
C PHE A 268 -2.96 -11.13 -3.89
N ILE A 269 -2.10 -11.79 -4.67
CA ILE A 269 -2.17 -11.80 -6.14
C ILE A 269 -3.46 -12.44 -6.62
N ARG A 270 -3.84 -13.61 -6.08
CA ARG A 270 -5.07 -14.30 -6.51
C ARG A 270 -6.33 -13.51 -6.20
N SER A 271 -6.27 -12.60 -5.23
CA SER A 271 -7.39 -11.74 -4.82
C SER A 271 -7.42 -10.40 -5.55
N GLY A 272 -6.56 -10.19 -6.55
CA GLY A 272 -6.51 -8.97 -7.36
C GLY A 272 -5.53 -7.90 -6.84
N SER A 273 -4.77 -8.16 -5.78
CA SER A 273 -3.73 -7.25 -5.27
C SER A 273 -2.35 -7.74 -5.73
N ARG A 274 -1.87 -7.21 -6.85
CA ARG A 274 -0.63 -7.68 -7.49
C ARG A 274 0.65 -7.33 -6.72
N SER A 275 0.56 -6.36 -5.81
CA SER A 275 1.67 -5.86 -5.01
C SER A 275 1.33 -5.95 -3.52
N SER A 276 2.35 -6.17 -2.70
CA SER A 276 2.29 -5.84 -1.27
C SER A 276 2.42 -4.32 -1.11
N ALA A 277 1.79 -3.74 -0.09
CA ALA A 277 1.92 -2.31 0.22
C ALA A 277 3.35 -1.93 0.65
N TYR A 278 4.08 -2.89 1.20
CA TYR A 278 5.48 -2.78 1.64
C TYR A 278 6.13 -4.18 1.61
N PRO A 279 7.47 -4.27 1.67
CA PRO A 279 8.15 -5.56 1.75
C PRO A 279 7.70 -6.34 2.99
N SER A 280 7.12 -7.52 2.78
CA SER A 280 6.65 -8.39 3.87
C SER A 280 7.79 -8.74 4.81
N ILE A 281 7.53 -8.60 6.11
CA ILE A 281 8.40 -9.05 7.20
C ILE A 281 7.90 -10.41 7.63
N VAL A 282 8.78 -11.42 7.58
CA VAL A 282 8.48 -12.77 8.06
C VAL A 282 9.66 -13.20 8.94
N ALA A 283 9.51 -13.02 10.25
CA ALA A 283 10.61 -13.07 11.20
C ALA A 283 10.42 -14.16 12.25
N SER A 284 11.27 -15.19 12.24
CA SER A 284 11.26 -16.30 13.18
C SER A 284 12.26 -16.12 14.34
N GLY A 285 11.90 -16.64 15.52
CA GLY A 285 12.77 -16.69 16.70
C GLY A 285 13.34 -15.31 17.05
N ARG A 286 14.68 -15.22 17.15
CA ARG A 286 15.38 -13.96 17.46
C ARG A 286 15.11 -12.82 16.46
N ASN A 287 14.70 -13.13 15.23
CA ASN A 287 14.43 -12.11 14.21
C ASN A 287 13.17 -11.32 14.52
N THR A 288 12.24 -11.89 15.31
CA THR A 288 11.03 -11.18 15.79
C THR A 288 11.34 -9.87 16.51
N SER A 289 12.56 -9.71 17.02
CA SER A 289 13.06 -8.49 17.68
C SER A 289 13.80 -7.51 16.75
N VAL A 290 13.67 -7.66 15.43
CA VAL A 290 14.18 -6.75 14.39
C VAL A 290 12.98 -6.17 13.64
N LEU A 291 12.71 -4.87 13.85
CA LEU A 291 11.43 -4.25 13.48
C LEU A 291 11.07 -4.40 12.00
N HIS A 292 12.03 -4.15 11.10
CA HIS A 292 11.86 -4.27 9.65
C HIS A 292 12.75 -5.38 9.08
N TYR A 293 12.64 -6.59 9.63
CA TYR A 293 13.36 -7.76 9.10
C TYR A 293 12.75 -8.23 7.78
N THR A 294 13.47 -8.09 6.67
CA THR A 294 12.99 -8.48 5.34
C THR A 294 13.94 -9.45 4.64
N ALA A 295 14.87 -10.07 5.38
CA ALA A 295 15.77 -11.07 4.80
C ALA A 295 15.03 -12.40 4.57
N ASN A 296 14.03 -12.71 5.42
CA ASN A 296 13.08 -13.81 5.29
C ASN A 296 13.74 -15.14 4.89
N ASN A 297 14.89 -15.46 5.49
CA ASN A 297 15.76 -16.55 5.03
C ASN A 297 16.21 -17.52 6.14
N ASN A 298 15.57 -17.50 7.30
CA ASN A 298 15.76 -18.52 8.34
C ASN A 298 14.78 -19.69 8.20
N VAL A 299 15.20 -20.83 8.73
CA VAL A 299 14.32 -21.97 9.00
C VAL A 299 13.40 -21.61 10.19
N LEU A 300 12.16 -22.07 10.14
CA LEU A 300 11.22 -22.01 11.25
C LEU A 300 11.54 -23.14 12.23
N GLU A 301 12.03 -22.78 13.42
CA GLU A 301 12.43 -23.75 14.45
C GLU A 301 11.27 -24.08 15.40
N ASP A 302 11.26 -25.30 15.93
CA ASP A 302 10.29 -25.71 16.95
C ASP A 302 10.47 -24.89 18.24
N GLY A 303 9.36 -24.48 18.86
CA GLY A 303 9.33 -23.65 20.06
C GLY A 303 9.54 -22.15 19.84
N ASP A 304 9.94 -21.71 18.65
CA ASP A 304 10.09 -20.30 18.32
C ASP A 304 8.76 -19.62 17.94
N LEU A 305 8.73 -18.29 18.03
CA LEU A 305 7.65 -17.46 17.49
C LEU A 305 7.92 -17.09 16.03
N LEU A 306 6.85 -16.90 15.27
CA LEU A 306 6.85 -16.25 13.96
C LEU A 306 6.07 -14.94 14.05
N LEU A 307 6.72 -13.83 13.73
CA LEU A 307 6.11 -12.51 13.55
C LEU A 307 6.02 -12.23 12.06
N ILE A 308 4.80 -11.98 11.59
CA ILE A 308 4.51 -11.58 10.22
C ILE A 308 3.94 -10.17 10.25
N ASP A 309 4.56 -9.26 9.51
CA ASP A 309 4.04 -7.94 9.23
C ASP A 309 3.97 -7.76 7.71
N ALA A 310 2.74 -7.76 7.19
CA ALA A 310 2.47 -7.74 5.76
C ALA A 310 1.05 -7.27 5.47
N GLY A 311 0.91 -6.48 4.41
CA GLY A 311 -0.37 -6.05 3.88
C GLY A 311 -0.39 -5.96 2.36
N ALA A 312 -1.54 -6.26 1.79
CA ALA A 312 -1.84 -6.10 0.38
C ALA A 312 -2.01 -4.62 0.02
N GLU A 313 -1.60 -4.28 -1.20
CA GLU A 313 -2.00 -3.04 -1.86
C GLU A 313 -3.13 -3.33 -2.83
N HIS A 314 -4.33 -2.83 -2.54
CA HIS A 314 -5.49 -2.96 -3.43
C HIS A 314 -5.81 -1.60 -4.05
N GLN A 315 -5.68 -1.50 -5.37
CA GLN A 315 -5.93 -0.24 -6.09
C GLN A 315 -5.15 0.94 -5.50
N TYR A 316 -3.86 0.71 -5.24
CA TYR A 316 -2.94 1.64 -4.58
C TYR A 316 -3.20 1.91 -3.10
N TYR A 317 -4.34 1.49 -2.52
CA TYR A 317 -4.60 1.64 -1.09
C TYR A 317 -3.99 0.48 -0.31
N ALA A 318 -3.23 0.83 0.72
CA ALA A 318 -2.56 -0.09 1.61
C ALA A 318 -3.52 -0.64 2.67
N SER A 319 -3.21 -1.86 3.11
CA SER A 319 -3.57 -2.38 4.43
C SER A 319 -2.29 -2.72 5.17
N ASP A 320 -2.37 -2.81 6.49
CA ASP A 320 -1.21 -3.10 7.34
C ASP A 320 -1.61 -4.03 8.50
N ILE A 321 -1.01 -5.21 8.53
CA ILE A 321 -1.35 -6.22 9.53
C ILE A 321 -0.07 -6.87 10.02
N THR A 322 0.13 -6.81 11.34
CA THR A 322 1.08 -7.65 12.06
C THR A 322 0.37 -8.70 12.92
N ARG A 323 0.79 -9.95 12.81
CA ARG A 323 0.43 -11.06 13.71
C ARG A 323 1.68 -11.80 14.17
N THR A 324 1.66 -12.24 15.42
CA THR A 324 2.71 -13.10 15.99
C THR A 324 2.09 -14.39 16.50
N PHE A 325 2.71 -15.54 16.26
CA PHE A 325 2.19 -16.84 16.68
C PHE A 325 3.29 -17.90 16.84
N PRO A 326 3.09 -18.96 17.64
CA PRO A 326 4.06 -20.02 17.84
C PRO A 326 4.16 -20.90 16.60
N ILE A 327 5.38 -21.20 16.16
CA ILE A 327 5.63 -21.98 14.93
C ILE A 327 5.08 -23.42 15.04
N ASN A 328 5.08 -23.98 16.24
CA ASN A 328 4.56 -25.32 16.52
C ASN A 328 3.09 -25.33 16.98
N GLY A 329 2.42 -24.18 16.91
CA GLY A 329 1.00 -24.06 17.26
C GLY A 329 0.67 -24.01 18.75
N ARG A 330 1.66 -23.91 19.65
CA ARG A 330 1.42 -23.74 21.09
C ARG A 330 2.31 -22.66 21.70
N PHE A 331 1.70 -21.69 22.39
CA PHE A 331 2.50 -20.67 23.08
C PHE A 331 3.16 -21.26 24.32
N GLU A 332 4.47 -21.09 24.43
CA GLU A 332 5.18 -21.30 25.69
C GLU A 332 4.69 -20.29 26.75
N PRO A 333 4.74 -20.60 28.06
CA PRO A 333 4.20 -19.71 29.10
C PRO A 333 4.74 -18.27 29.02
N ALA A 334 6.04 -18.11 28.76
CA ALA A 334 6.64 -16.78 28.62
C ALA A 334 6.19 -16.05 27.33
N GLN A 335 5.98 -16.78 26.24
CA GLN A 335 5.43 -16.20 25.01
C GLN A 335 3.99 -15.76 25.22
N ARG A 336 3.17 -16.60 25.88
CA ARG A 336 1.76 -16.31 26.21
C ARG A 336 1.62 -15.07 27.08
N ASP A 337 2.46 -14.93 28.11
CA ASP A 337 2.46 -13.77 29.01
C ASP A 337 2.73 -12.45 28.26
N ILE A 338 3.73 -12.44 27.37
CA ILE A 338 4.06 -11.23 26.57
C ILE A 338 3.00 -11.00 25.49
N TYR A 339 2.48 -12.06 24.87
CA TYR A 339 1.43 -11.96 23.86
C TYR A 339 0.17 -11.31 24.45
N GLN A 340 -0.29 -11.81 25.59
CA GLN A 340 -1.45 -11.26 26.28
C GLN A 340 -1.23 -9.79 26.64
N LEU A 341 -0.03 -9.41 27.09
CA LEU A 341 0.28 -8.02 27.41
C LEU A 341 0.19 -7.11 26.17
N VAL A 342 0.71 -7.55 25.02
CA VAL A 342 0.58 -6.79 23.76
C VAL A 342 -0.89 -6.71 23.32
N LEU A 343 -1.65 -7.79 23.46
CA LEU A 343 -3.08 -7.83 23.14
C LEU A 343 -3.90 -6.85 24.00
N GLU A 344 -3.59 -6.75 25.30
CA GLU A 344 -4.23 -5.77 26.19
C GLU A 344 -3.80 -4.33 25.88
N ALA A 345 -2.53 -4.10 25.54
CA ALA A 345 -2.05 -2.78 25.12
C ALA A 345 -2.74 -2.32 23.83
N ARG A 346 -2.98 -3.25 22.89
CA ARG A 346 -3.73 -3.01 21.66
C ARG A 346 -5.16 -2.60 21.95
N LYS A 347 -5.88 -3.36 22.79
CA LYS A 347 -7.25 -3.02 23.19
C LYS A 347 -7.33 -1.63 23.82
N ALA A 348 -6.39 -1.29 24.71
CA ALA A 348 -6.34 0.02 25.35
C ALA A 348 -6.06 1.16 24.37
N ALA A 349 -5.20 0.93 23.38
CA ALA A 349 -4.91 1.90 22.32
C ALA A 349 -6.12 2.14 21.40
N ILE A 350 -6.79 1.09 20.93
CA ILE A 350 -7.99 1.19 20.08
C ILE A 350 -9.11 1.95 20.82
N ALA A 351 -9.28 1.73 22.13
CA ALA A 351 -10.27 2.46 22.93
C ALA A 351 -10.06 3.99 22.96
N GLN A 352 -8.88 4.49 22.56
CA GLN A 352 -8.60 5.93 22.43
C GLN A 352 -8.85 6.47 21.02
N ILE A 353 -9.16 5.63 20.03
CA ILE A 353 -9.42 6.06 18.66
C ILE A 353 -10.89 6.43 18.52
N ARG A 354 -11.16 7.74 18.58
CA ARG A 354 -12.51 8.30 18.43
C ARG A 354 -12.42 9.80 18.11
N PRO A 355 -13.45 10.40 17.50
CA PRO A 355 -13.47 11.84 17.26
C PRO A 355 -13.22 12.64 18.54
N GLY A 356 -12.43 13.72 18.41
CA GLY A 356 -12.11 14.62 19.52
C GLY A 356 -10.92 14.19 20.39
N ASN A 357 -10.53 12.91 20.38
CA ASN A 357 -9.27 12.50 21.01
C ASN A 357 -8.07 12.95 20.14
N HIS A 358 -6.91 13.17 20.75
CA HIS A 358 -5.68 13.45 20.01
C HIS A 358 -5.01 12.18 19.48
N PHE A 359 -4.34 12.28 18.34
CA PHE A 359 -3.60 11.20 17.67
C PHE A 359 -2.72 10.38 18.62
N ASN A 360 -1.97 11.05 19.51
CA ASN A 360 -1.00 10.38 20.38
C ASN A 360 -1.63 9.77 21.66
N GLU A 361 -2.96 9.82 21.84
CA GLU A 361 -3.61 9.15 22.98
C GLU A 361 -3.48 7.62 22.92
N SER A 362 -3.57 7.03 21.72
CA SER A 362 -3.37 5.58 21.53
C SER A 362 -2.00 5.13 22.03
N HIS A 363 -0.95 5.88 21.69
CA HIS A 363 0.41 5.61 22.13
C HIS A 363 0.58 5.75 23.66
N ARG A 364 -0.05 6.76 24.27
CA ARG A 364 -0.04 6.93 25.72
C ARG A 364 -0.70 5.75 26.44
N ALA A 365 -1.84 5.29 25.93
CA ALA A 365 -2.56 4.15 26.49
C ALA A 365 -1.75 2.85 26.37
N ALA A 366 -1.23 2.53 25.19
CA ALA A 366 -0.38 1.35 24.98
C ALA A 366 0.88 1.38 25.86
N ALA A 367 1.60 2.51 25.90
CA ALA A 367 2.82 2.63 26.70
C ALA A 367 2.55 2.45 28.20
N ARG A 368 1.39 2.91 28.70
CA ARG A 368 0.98 2.69 30.10
C ARG A 368 0.76 1.21 30.39
N VAL A 369 -0.08 0.54 29.60
CA VAL A 369 -0.39 -0.90 29.78
C VAL A 369 0.88 -1.74 29.69
N ILE A 370 1.72 -1.51 28.68
CA ILE A 370 3.01 -2.19 28.52
C ILE A 370 3.89 -1.95 29.75
N THR A 371 4.01 -0.72 30.24
CA THR A 371 4.84 -0.43 31.41
C THR A 371 4.34 -1.15 32.66
N GLU A 372 3.02 -1.16 32.89
CA GLU A 372 2.39 -1.85 34.01
C GLU A 372 2.63 -3.37 33.94
N GLY A 373 2.39 -3.99 32.78
CA GLY A 373 2.62 -5.41 32.58
C GLY A 373 4.09 -5.80 32.71
N LEU A 374 5.02 -5.00 32.17
CA LEU A 374 6.46 -5.27 32.32
C LEU A 374 6.92 -5.18 33.79
N VAL A 375 6.27 -4.36 34.63
CA VAL A 375 6.50 -4.34 36.08
C VAL A 375 5.95 -5.60 36.74
N THR A 376 4.71 -5.99 36.41
CA THR A 376 4.06 -7.21 36.93
C THR A 376 4.86 -8.47 36.60
N LEU A 377 5.39 -8.59 35.38
CA LEU A 377 6.24 -9.70 34.94
C LEU A 377 7.67 -9.64 35.49
N GLY A 378 8.02 -8.57 36.22
CA GLY A 378 9.35 -8.37 36.83
C GLY A 378 10.47 -8.00 35.85
N ILE A 379 10.13 -7.63 34.62
CA ILE A 379 11.07 -7.19 33.57
C ILE A 379 11.53 -5.75 33.84
N LEU A 380 10.60 -4.89 34.25
CA LEU A 380 10.88 -3.56 34.80
C LEU A 380 10.68 -3.55 36.32
N LYS A 381 11.37 -2.64 37.01
CA LYS A 381 11.25 -2.46 38.46
C LYS A 381 11.14 -0.97 38.80
N GLY A 382 10.11 -0.61 39.58
CA GLY A 382 9.89 0.75 40.04
C GLY A 382 8.43 1.17 39.96
N ARG A 383 8.16 2.45 40.25
CA ARG A 383 6.82 3.05 40.12
C ARG A 383 6.49 3.34 38.66
N VAL A 384 5.35 2.86 38.18
CA VAL A 384 4.87 2.96 36.78
C VAL A 384 4.99 4.39 36.24
N ASP A 385 4.40 5.40 36.89
CA ASP A 385 4.43 6.77 36.37
C ASP A 385 5.84 7.35 36.25
N LYS A 386 6.76 6.94 37.15
CA LYS A 386 8.18 7.32 37.05
C LYS A 386 8.88 6.63 35.88
N LEU A 387 8.52 5.39 35.58
CA LEU A 387 9.06 4.63 34.45
C LEU A 387 8.56 5.22 33.12
N ILE A 388 7.27 5.56 33.02
CA ILE A 388 6.68 6.23 31.85
C ILE A 388 7.32 7.60 31.63
N LYS A 389 7.41 8.44 32.68
CA LYS A 389 8.04 9.78 32.58
C LYS A 389 9.49 9.72 32.12
N LYS A 390 10.21 8.65 32.46
CA LYS A 390 11.60 8.39 32.04
C LYS A 390 11.71 7.52 30.78
N GLU A 391 10.58 7.24 30.14
CA GLU A 391 10.45 6.43 28.93
C GLU A 391 11.16 5.07 29.01
N LYS A 392 11.18 4.43 30.19
CA LYS A 392 11.91 3.17 30.40
C LYS A 392 11.33 2.00 29.61
N TYR A 393 10.06 2.08 29.22
CA TYR A 393 9.43 1.11 28.32
C TYR A 393 10.06 1.12 26.92
N LYS A 394 10.67 2.22 26.46
CA LYS A 394 11.31 2.31 25.13
C LYS A 394 12.44 1.32 24.91
N LYS A 395 12.97 0.74 25.99
CA LYS A 395 13.92 -0.38 25.88
C LYS A 395 13.31 -1.62 25.22
N PHE A 396 11.99 -1.81 25.36
CA PHE A 396 11.24 -2.98 24.88
C PHE A 396 10.15 -2.61 23.86
N PHE A 397 9.67 -1.37 23.88
CA PHE A 397 8.67 -0.82 22.94
C PHE A 397 9.16 0.54 22.42
N MET A 398 10.00 0.52 21.39
CA MET A 398 10.78 1.69 20.91
C MET A 398 10.12 2.50 19.79
N HIS A 399 9.08 1.98 19.16
CA HIS A 399 8.37 2.63 18.05
C HIS A 399 7.08 3.32 18.51
N ARG A 400 6.38 3.97 17.57
CA ARG A 400 5.05 4.54 17.80
C ARG A 400 3.99 3.44 17.77
N THR A 401 2.79 3.76 18.22
CA THR A 401 1.65 2.82 18.20
C THR A 401 0.80 2.97 16.95
N SER A 402 0.96 4.08 16.22
CA SER A 402 0.08 4.42 15.10
C SER A 402 0.84 5.27 14.09
N HIS A 403 0.47 5.12 12.83
CA HIS A 403 0.70 6.04 11.72
C HIS A 403 -0.58 6.13 10.87
N TRP A 404 -0.69 7.16 10.02
CA TRP A 404 -1.76 7.24 9.03
C TRP A 404 -1.63 6.12 7.99
N LEU A 405 -2.75 5.70 7.43
CA LEU A 405 -2.83 4.66 6.41
C LEU A 405 -3.73 5.10 5.25
N GLY A 406 -3.33 4.84 4.01
CA GLY A 406 -4.07 5.20 2.81
C GLY A 406 -3.37 4.73 1.55
N LEU A 407 -3.12 5.65 0.60
CA LEU A 407 -2.40 5.30 -0.63
C LEU A 407 -0.93 4.91 -0.37
N ASP A 408 -0.34 5.43 0.69
CA ASP A 408 0.96 4.98 1.19
C ASP A 408 0.75 4.30 2.55
N VAL A 409 1.55 3.28 2.87
CA VAL A 409 1.43 2.56 4.15
C VAL A 409 1.66 3.49 5.34
N HIS A 410 2.70 4.32 5.26
CA HIS A 410 2.89 5.49 6.11
C HIS A 410 2.32 6.70 5.36
N ASP A 411 1.01 6.90 5.47
CA ASP A 411 0.28 7.87 4.67
C ASP A 411 0.60 9.31 5.07
N VAL A 412 0.27 10.22 4.15
CA VAL A 412 0.45 11.66 4.33
C VAL A 412 -0.54 12.25 5.34
N GLY A 413 -0.22 13.45 5.81
CA GLY A 413 -1.06 14.22 6.72
C GLY A 413 -0.31 14.63 7.99
N ASP A 414 -0.49 15.88 8.39
CA ASP A 414 0.21 16.41 9.56
C ASP A 414 -0.26 15.71 10.84
N TYR A 415 0.68 15.07 11.55
CA TYR A 415 0.41 14.51 12.88
C TYR A 415 0.23 15.58 13.95
N LYS A 416 0.69 16.80 13.68
CA LYS A 416 0.59 17.94 14.59
C LYS A 416 0.15 19.19 13.86
N VAL A 417 -0.82 19.89 14.44
CA VAL A 417 -1.29 21.20 13.98
C VAL A 417 -0.96 22.19 15.09
N ASP A 418 -0.32 23.31 14.76
CA ASP A 418 0.13 24.32 15.73
C ASP A 418 0.97 23.74 16.90
N LYS A 419 1.82 22.74 16.58
CA LYS A 419 2.69 21.98 17.51
C LYS A 419 1.96 21.04 18.48
N GLU A 420 0.64 21.06 18.49
CA GLU A 420 -0.20 20.14 19.25
C GLU A 420 -0.53 18.89 18.43
N TRP A 421 -0.75 17.76 19.12
CA TRP A 421 -1.17 16.54 18.43
C TRP A 421 -2.51 16.75 17.74
N ARG A 422 -2.61 16.30 16.49
CA ARG A 422 -3.82 16.43 15.71
C ARG A 422 -5.01 15.75 16.40
N THR A 423 -6.15 16.41 16.39
CA THR A 423 -7.43 15.83 16.83
C THR A 423 -7.93 14.86 15.77
N LEU A 424 -8.39 13.69 16.20
CA LEU A 424 -8.98 12.69 15.33
C LEU A 424 -10.37 13.15 14.87
N GLU A 425 -10.65 12.97 13.58
CA GLU A 425 -11.91 13.30 12.92
C GLU A 425 -12.40 12.07 12.13
N PRO A 426 -13.72 11.90 11.93
CA PRO A 426 -14.26 10.84 11.08
C PRO A 426 -13.62 10.81 9.68
N GLY A 427 -13.39 9.61 9.16
CA GLY A 427 -12.74 9.39 7.87
C GLY A 427 -11.21 9.32 7.92
N MET A 428 -10.57 9.61 9.06
CA MET A 428 -9.15 9.30 9.24
C MET A 428 -8.96 7.79 9.40
N VAL A 429 -7.92 7.23 8.77
CA VAL A 429 -7.52 5.82 8.90
C VAL A 429 -6.08 5.76 9.41
N LEU A 430 -5.84 4.93 10.43
CA LEU A 430 -4.55 4.77 11.09
C LEU A 430 -4.35 3.34 11.61
N THR A 431 -3.10 2.94 11.81
CA THR A 431 -2.74 1.66 12.42
C THR A 431 -2.79 1.73 13.96
N VAL A 432 -2.95 0.56 14.60
CA VAL A 432 -2.70 0.36 16.03
C VAL A 432 -1.81 -0.86 16.24
N GLU A 433 -0.52 -0.63 16.49
CA GLU A 433 0.56 -1.61 16.42
C GLU A 433 1.47 -1.65 17.66
N PRO A 434 0.97 -1.87 18.89
CA PRO A 434 1.86 -2.06 20.02
C PRO A 434 2.75 -3.29 19.84
N GLY A 435 3.99 -3.20 20.34
CA GLY A 435 4.92 -4.33 20.32
C GLY A 435 5.86 -4.37 21.53
N ILE A 436 6.34 -5.57 21.85
CA ILE A 436 7.36 -5.81 22.89
C ILE A 436 8.45 -6.68 22.28
N TYR A 437 9.70 -6.23 22.39
CA TYR A 437 10.87 -6.92 21.83
C TYR A 437 11.95 -7.07 22.89
N ILE A 438 12.33 -8.31 23.18
CA ILE A 438 13.28 -8.63 24.26
C ILE A 438 14.43 -9.46 23.67
N ARG A 439 15.48 -8.80 23.18
CA ARG A 439 16.65 -9.51 22.61
C ARG A 439 17.41 -10.28 23.68
N SER A 440 18.04 -11.39 23.30
CA SER A 440 19.03 -12.06 24.14
C SER A 440 20.13 -11.11 24.61
N GLY A 441 20.61 -11.33 25.84
CA GLY A 441 21.61 -10.46 26.48
C GLY A 441 21.08 -9.11 26.97
N THR A 442 19.76 -8.88 26.98
CA THR A 442 19.17 -7.62 27.45
C THR A 442 19.30 -7.43 28.97
N GLY A 443 20.46 -6.92 29.41
CA GLY A 443 20.73 -6.54 30.80
C GLY A 443 20.43 -7.65 31.81
N LYS A 444 19.64 -7.34 32.84
CA LYS A 444 19.25 -8.28 33.92
C LYS A 444 17.92 -9.00 33.66
N VAL A 445 17.40 -8.97 32.43
CA VAL A 445 16.14 -9.64 32.10
C VAL A 445 16.37 -11.16 32.12
N PRO A 446 15.54 -11.95 32.83
CA PRO A 446 15.65 -13.40 32.86
C PRO A 446 15.63 -14.03 31.46
N LYS A 447 16.43 -15.10 31.26
CA LYS A 447 16.58 -15.80 29.98
C LYS A 447 15.26 -16.29 29.38
N LYS A 448 14.27 -16.63 30.21
CA LYS A 448 12.95 -17.08 29.75
C LYS A 448 12.20 -16.04 28.90
N TRP A 449 12.60 -14.77 28.95
CA TRP A 449 12.01 -13.70 28.14
C TRP A 449 12.82 -13.37 26.88
N TRP A 450 14.00 -13.98 26.71
CA TRP A 450 14.89 -13.62 25.62
C TRP A 450 14.36 -14.09 24.28
N ASP A 451 14.68 -13.30 23.26
CA ASP A 451 14.33 -13.50 21.86
C ASP A 451 12.81 -13.61 21.60
N ILE A 452 12.00 -13.06 22.52
CA ILE A 452 10.56 -12.86 22.35
C ILE A 452 10.34 -11.46 21.77
N GLY A 453 9.96 -11.40 20.49
CA GLY A 453 9.39 -10.23 19.83
C GLY A 453 7.94 -10.49 19.46
N ILE A 454 7.04 -9.62 19.88
CA ILE A 454 5.61 -9.72 19.60
C ILE A 454 5.09 -8.34 19.21
N ARG A 455 4.40 -8.27 18.07
CA ARG A 455 3.57 -7.13 17.65
C ARG A 455 2.21 -7.66 17.18
N ILE A 456 1.16 -6.91 17.47
CA ILE A 456 -0.22 -7.20 17.05
C ILE A 456 -0.80 -5.89 16.54
N GLU A 457 -1.17 -5.86 15.28
CA GLU A 457 -1.50 -4.62 14.57
C GLU A 457 -2.81 -4.69 13.80
N ASP A 458 -3.58 -3.61 13.81
CA ASP A 458 -4.80 -3.51 13.04
C ASP A 458 -4.97 -2.13 12.40
N ASP A 459 -5.64 -2.12 11.25
CA ASP A 459 -6.09 -0.92 10.55
C ASP A 459 -7.39 -0.42 11.18
N ILE A 460 -7.44 0.84 11.57
CA ILE A 460 -8.56 1.46 12.28
C ILE A 460 -9.09 2.66 11.50
N LEU A 461 -10.39 2.66 11.22
CA LEU A 461 -11.12 3.82 10.70
C LEU A 461 -11.75 4.60 11.87
N VAL A 462 -11.52 5.91 11.94
CA VAL A 462 -12.27 6.80 12.82
C VAL A 462 -13.67 7.02 12.24
N THR A 463 -14.70 6.74 13.03
CA THR A 463 -16.12 6.92 12.65
C THR A 463 -16.76 8.03 13.48
N GLU A 464 -17.98 8.44 13.14
CA GLU A 464 -18.71 9.50 13.85
C GLU A 464 -18.83 9.27 15.38
N ASN A 465 -18.95 8.01 15.79
CA ASN A 465 -19.20 7.65 17.21
C ASN A 465 -18.06 6.86 17.85
N GLY A 466 -16.90 6.72 17.19
CA GLY A 466 -15.79 5.92 17.69
C GLY A 466 -14.84 5.49 16.59
N SER A 467 -14.65 4.18 16.46
CA SER A 467 -13.79 3.57 15.45
C SER A 467 -14.32 2.23 14.96
N GLU A 468 -13.90 1.84 13.77
CA GLU A 468 -14.11 0.53 13.16
C GLU A 468 -12.75 -0.15 12.93
N ILE A 469 -12.65 -1.44 13.24
CA ILE A 469 -11.45 -2.25 12.97
C ILE A 469 -11.62 -2.87 11.58
N LEU A 470 -10.84 -2.44 10.60
CA LEU A 470 -10.98 -2.92 9.21
C LEU A 470 -10.38 -4.32 9.03
N THR A 471 -9.46 -4.71 9.91
CA THR A 471 -8.73 -5.98 9.91
C THR A 471 -9.27 -6.97 10.93
N ASP A 472 -10.54 -6.82 11.34
CA ASP A 472 -11.13 -7.61 12.44
C ASP A 472 -11.13 -9.12 12.19
N ASN A 473 -11.17 -9.52 10.91
CA ASN A 473 -11.17 -10.91 10.47
C ASN A 473 -9.80 -11.60 10.54
N ALA A 474 -8.72 -10.88 10.84
CA ALA A 474 -7.37 -11.45 10.99
C ALA A 474 -7.20 -12.05 12.41
N PRO A 475 -7.00 -13.39 12.54
CA PRO A 475 -6.95 -14.09 13.83
C PRO A 475 -5.93 -13.48 14.79
N ARG A 476 -6.31 -13.30 16.07
CA ARG A 476 -5.41 -12.72 17.09
C ARG A 476 -5.66 -13.20 18.52
N ASP A 477 -6.73 -13.96 18.73
CA ASP A 477 -6.96 -14.55 20.04
C ASP A 477 -6.10 -15.81 20.17
N ILE A 478 -5.48 -15.99 21.33
CA ILE A 478 -4.52 -17.08 21.57
C ILE A 478 -5.14 -18.44 21.21
N ASP A 479 -6.34 -18.72 21.70
CA ASP A 479 -7.00 -20.00 21.49
C ASP A 479 -7.47 -20.19 20.03
N GLU A 480 -7.66 -19.10 19.27
CA GLU A 480 -7.91 -19.18 17.82
C GLU A 480 -6.62 -19.50 17.07
N ILE A 481 -5.53 -18.81 17.40
CA ILE A 481 -4.20 -19.03 16.80
C ILE A 481 -3.73 -20.46 17.02
N GLU A 482 -3.77 -20.95 18.26
CA GLU A 482 -3.33 -22.32 18.60
C GLU A 482 -4.16 -23.38 17.86
N ARG A 483 -5.44 -23.11 17.61
CA ARG A 483 -6.31 -24.00 16.83
C ARG A 483 -5.95 -24.02 15.35
N ILE A 484 -5.67 -22.86 14.76
CA ILE A 484 -5.33 -22.76 13.33
C ILE A 484 -3.97 -23.41 13.07
N VAL A 485 -2.94 -22.95 13.77
CA VAL A 485 -1.56 -23.42 13.54
C VAL A 485 -1.41 -24.87 14.02
N GLY A 486 -1.95 -25.20 15.20
CA GLY A 486 -1.86 -26.56 15.77
C GLY A 486 -2.65 -27.61 15.01
N SER A 487 -3.57 -27.24 14.10
CA SER A 487 -4.25 -28.19 13.20
C SER A 487 -3.40 -28.61 12.00
N SER A 488 -2.34 -27.85 11.71
CA SER A 488 -1.44 -28.04 10.57
C SER A 488 -0.05 -28.58 10.95
N ALA A 489 0.25 -28.59 12.25
CA ALA A 489 1.55 -28.97 12.83
C ALA A 489 1.74 -30.48 13.00
#